data_AF-A0A2N2SRV3-F1
#
_entry.id   AF-A0A2N2SRV3-F1
#
_cell.length_a   1.000
_cell.length_b   1.000
_cell.length_c   1.000
_cell.angle_alpha   90.00
_cell.angle_beta   90.00
_cell.angle_gamma   90.00
#
_symmetry.space_group_name_H-M   'P 1'
#
loop_
_entity.id
_entity.type
_entity.pdbx_description
1 polymer ?
#
loop_
_entity_poly.entity_id
_entity_poly.type
_entity_poly.pdbx_seq_one_letter_code
_entity_poly.pdbx_strand_id
1 'polypeptide(L)'
;MPIPASFRGTMRVPAIAAPMFLVSGPELVIASCKAGVAGTFPALNARPAAQLEAWLTQVDRALVAQREAAPAAACAPYGVNLILHPSN
;
A
#
# COMPACT_ATOMS: atom_id res chain seq x y z
N MET A 1 20.70 -5.32 0.59
CA MET A 1 19.80 -5.83 -0.47
C MET A 1 19.55 -4.72 -1.48
N PRO A 2 19.67 -4.96 -2.79
CA PRO A 2 19.33 -3.98 -3.81
C PRO A 2 17.81 -3.78 -3.88
N ILE A 3 17.38 -2.58 -4.31
CA ILE A 3 15.97 -2.29 -4.58
C ILE A 3 15.51 -3.08 -5.82
N PRO A 4 14.39 -3.82 -5.77
CA PRO A 4 13.84 -4.53 -6.93
C PRO A 4 13.64 -3.61 -8.13
N ALA A 5 13.82 -4.15 -9.35
CA ALA A 5 13.67 -3.37 -10.58
C ALA A 5 12.28 -2.72 -10.71
N SER A 6 11.24 -3.42 -10.25
CA SER A 6 9.86 -2.94 -10.23
C SER A 6 9.62 -1.70 -9.35
N PHE A 7 10.54 -1.39 -8.42
CA PHE A 7 10.41 -0.27 -7.49
C PHE A 7 11.31 0.92 -7.88
N ARG A 8 12.12 0.77 -8.94
CA ARG A 8 13.02 1.83 -9.40
C ARG A 8 12.21 3.01 -9.94
N GLY A 9 12.51 4.21 -9.47
CA GLY A 9 11.84 5.45 -9.89
C GLY A 9 10.44 5.66 -9.31
N THR A 10 9.92 4.74 -8.50
CA THR A 10 8.57 4.88 -7.91
C THR A 10 8.60 5.40 -6.47
N MET A 11 9.74 5.29 -5.78
CA MET A 11 9.92 5.65 -4.37
C MET A 11 10.82 6.88 -4.21
N ARG A 12 10.55 7.73 -3.21
CA ARG A 12 11.42 8.86 -2.83
C ARG A 12 12.49 8.45 -1.83
N VAL A 13 12.18 7.45 -1.01
CA VAL A 13 13.08 6.87 -0.01
C VAL A 13 12.92 5.35 -0.04
N PRO A 14 13.97 4.56 0.25
CA PRO A 14 13.89 3.10 0.30
C PRO A 14 13.26 2.64 1.62
N ALA A 15 12.03 3.08 1.89
CA ALA A 15 11.31 2.82 3.14
C ALA A 15 9.92 2.25 2.89
N ILE A 16 9.50 1.37 3.80
CA ILE A 16 8.17 0.77 3.84
C ILE A 16 7.54 1.20 5.17
N ALA A 17 6.36 1.84 5.11
CA ALA A 17 5.56 2.12 6.29
C ALA A 17 5.00 0.79 6.80
N ALA A 18 5.39 0.42 8.03
CA ALA A 18 5.02 -0.86 8.62
C ALA A 18 3.50 -0.99 8.81
N PRO A 19 2.96 -2.21 8.68
CA PRO A 19 1.53 -2.46 8.82
C PRO A 19 1.15 -2.42 10.31
N MET A 20 0.19 -1.57 10.68
CA MET A 20 -0.25 -1.39 12.06
C MET A 20 -1.72 -1.78 12.20
N PHE A 21 -2.01 -2.65 13.17
CA PHE A 21 -3.38 -3.11 13.46
C PHE A 21 -4.26 -1.91 13.84
N LEU A 22 -5.42 -1.80 13.19
CA LEU A 22 -6.41 -0.72 13.34
C LEU A 22 -5.92 0.72 13.03
N VAL A 23 -4.67 0.91 12.60
CA VAL A 23 -4.12 2.22 12.21
C VAL A 23 -3.90 2.29 10.71
N SER A 24 -3.29 1.26 10.12
CA SER A 24 -3.06 1.22 8.67
C SER A 24 -4.34 0.82 7.93
N GLY A 25 -5.09 1.83 7.46
CA GLY A 25 -6.22 1.69 6.52
C GLY A 25 -5.90 2.19 5.10
N PRO A 26 -6.87 2.10 4.17
CA PRO A 26 -6.68 2.50 2.77
C PRO A 26 -6.18 3.94 2.61
N GLU A 27 -6.71 4.88 3.38
CA GLU A 27 -6.37 6.30 3.29
C GLU A 27 -4.89 6.55 3.60
N LEU A 28 -4.38 5.94 4.67
CA LEU A 28 -2.98 6.03 5.06
C LEU A 28 -2.06 5.37 4.03
N VAL A 29 -2.46 4.21 3.51
CA VAL A 29 -1.70 3.48 2.49
C VAL A 29 -1.62 4.30 1.20
N ILE A 30 -2.74 4.84 0.73
CA ILE A 30 -2.82 5.68 -0.46
C ILE A 30 -1.95 6.93 -0.29
N ALA A 31 -2.08 7.64 0.84
CA ALA A 31 -1.30 8.83 1.11
C ALA A 31 0.21 8.54 1.14
N SER A 32 0.62 7.44 1.77
CA SER A 32 2.02 7.01 1.83
C SER A 32 2.57 6.74 0.43
N CYS A 33 1.83 5.96 -0.38
CA CYS A 33 2.23 5.60 -1.73
C CYS A 33 2.37 6.84 -2.63
N LYS A 34 1.41 7.77 -2.57
CA LYS A 34 1.46 9.07 -3.29
C LYS A 34 2.61 9.96 -2.81
N ALA A 35 3.00 9.84 -1.54
CA ALA A 35 4.17 10.53 -1.00
C ALA A 35 5.50 9.85 -1.37
N GLY A 36 5.48 8.71 -2.07
CA GLY A 36 6.69 7.99 -2.49
C GLY A 36 7.29 7.08 -1.40
N VAL A 37 6.50 6.67 -0.41
CA VAL A 37 6.84 5.66 0.60
C VAL A 37 5.92 4.46 0.39
N ALA A 38 6.44 3.24 0.42
CA ALA A 38 5.58 2.06 0.25
C ALA A 38 4.66 1.91 1.47
N GLY A 39 3.34 2.05 1.27
CA GLY A 39 2.34 1.90 2.32
C GLY A 39 1.94 0.43 2.50
N THR A 40 1.75 -0.03 3.74
CA THR A 40 1.25 -1.39 3.98
C THR A 40 0.15 -1.43 5.03
N PHE A 41 -0.72 -2.43 4.94
CA PHE A 41 -1.77 -2.68 5.92
C PHE A 41 -1.89 -4.17 6.27
N PRO A 42 -2.28 -4.52 7.51
CA PRO A 42 -2.69 -5.89 7.86
C PRO A 42 -3.98 -6.28 7.13
N ALA A 43 -4.01 -7.44 6.46
CA ALA A 43 -5.25 -8.00 5.92
C ALA A 43 -6.33 -8.14 7.00
N LEU A 44 -5.88 -8.37 8.24
CA LEU A 44 -6.71 -8.44 9.44
C LEU A 44 -7.50 -7.16 9.76
N ASN A 45 -7.14 -6.00 9.20
CA ASN A 45 -7.90 -4.76 9.35
C ASN A 45 -9.15 -4.72 8.46
N ALA A 46 -9.17 -5.47 7.35
CA ALA A 46 -10.30 -5.52 6.44
C ALA A 46 -11.26 -6.65 6.85
N ARG A 47 -12.19 -6.36 7.77
CA ARG A 47 -13.15 -7.32 8.32
C ARG A 47 -14.59 -6.87 8.09
N PRO A 48 -15.45 -7.70 7.47
CA PRO A 48 -15.26 -9.11 7.13
C PRO A 48 -14.30 -9.31 5.94
N ALA A 49 -13.88 -10.55 5.67
CA ALA A 49 -12.89 -10.86 4.61
C ALA A 49 -13.23 -10.27 3.22
N ALA A 50 -14.52 -10.17 2.88
CA ALA A 50 -14.99 -9.52 1.66
C ALA A 50 -14.57 -8.04 1.54
N GLN A 51 -14.29 -7.37 2.66
CA GLN A 51 -13.82 -5.99 2.68
C GLN A 51 -12.40 -5.83 2.14
N LEU A 52 -11.59 -6.90 2.13
CA LEU A 52 -10.24 -6.86 1.57
C LEU A 52 -10.27 -6.51 0.08
N GLU A 53 -11.20 -7.10 -0.69
CA GLU A 53 -11.36 -6.80 -2.11
C GLU A 53 -11.74 -5.34 -2.35
N ALA A 54 -12.64 -4.80 -1.51
CA ALA A 54 -13.04 -3.39 -1.57
C ALA A 54 -11.85 -2.46 -1.30
N TRP A 55 -11.02 -2.78 -0.30
CA TRP A 55 -9.81 -2.01 0.04
C TRP A 55 -8.78 -2.06 -1.09
N LEU A 56 -8.49 -3.25 -1.64
CA LEU A 56 -7.57 -3.40 -2.78
C LEU A 56 -8.05 -2.58 -3.97
N THR A 57 -9.34 -2.68 -4.31
CA THR A 57 -9.96 -1.89 -5.39
C THR A 57 -9.82 -0.38 -5.15
N GLN A 58 -10.05 0.09 -3.92
CA GLN A 58 -9.90 1.50 -3.55
C GLN A 58 -8.46 1.98 -3.72
N VAL A 59 -7.49 1.21 -3.20
CA VAL A 59 -6.06 1.55 -3.29
C VAL A 59 -5.60 1.55 -4.75
N ASP A 60 -5.91 0.51 -5.52
CA ASP A 60 -5.51 0.39 -6.93
C ASP A 60 -6.05 1.56 -7.76
N ARG A 61 -7.35 1.86 -7.65
CA ARG A 61 -7.96 2.99 -8.38
C ARG A 61 -7.28 4.32 -8.03
N ALA A 62 -7.01 4.56 -6.76
CA ALA A 62 -6.38 5.81 -6.32
C ALA A 62 -4.93 5.96 -6.82
N LEU A 63 -4.17 4.85 -6.90
CA LEU A 63 -2.79 4.87 -7.37
C LEU A 63 -2.68 4.91 -8.89
N VAL A 64 -3.60 4.26 -9.63
CA VAL A 64 -3.72 4.40 -11.08
C VAL A 64 -4.02 5.86 -11.44
N ALA A 65 -5.04 6.46 -10.81
CA ALA A 65 -5.39 7.86 -11.03
C ALA A 65 -4.22 8.81 -10.73
N GLN A 66 -3.41 8.54 -9.69
CA GLN A 66 -2.21 9.32 -9.40
C GLN A 66 -1.19 9.26 -10.54
N ARG A 67 -0.93 8.06 -11.06
CA ARG A 67 0.07 7.83 -12.12
C ARG A 67 -0.36 8.48 -13.43
N GLU A 68 -1.65 8.48 -13.72
CA GLU A 68 -2.21 9.16 -14.91
C GLU A 68 -2.18 10.68 -14.77
N ALA A 69 -2.59 11.22 -13.61
CA ALA A 69 -2.65 12.66 -13.37
C ALA A 69 -1.25 13.31 -13.22
N ALA A 70 -0.27 12.57 -12.70
CA ALA A 70 1.08 13.07 -12.50
C ALA A 70 2.13 12.00 -12.82
N PRO A 71 2.39 11.70 -14.10
CA PRO A 71 3.31 10.63 -14.51
C PRO A 71 4.75 10.81 -14.03
N ALA A 72 5.17 12.05 -13.77
CA ALA A 72 6.50 12.38 -13.25
C ALA A 72 6.59 12.35 -11.71
N ALA A 73 5.47 12.26 -11.01
CA ALA A 73 5.45 12.20 -9.55
C ALA A 73 5.74 10.77 -9.06
N ALA A 74 6.43 10.65 -7.93
CA ALA A 74 6.63 9.36 -7.28
C ALA A 74 5.28 8.75 -6.87
N CYS A 75 5.11 7.46 -7.13
CA CYS A 75 3.94 6.69 -6.73
C CYS A 75 4.40 5.28 -6.35
N ALA A 76 4.74 5.12 -5.06
CA ALA A 76 5.30 3.89 -4.53
C ALA A 76 4.28 2.74 -4.53
N PRO A 77 4.73 1.48 -4.55
CA PRO A 77 3.84 0.33 -4.42
C PRO A 77 3.25 0.22 -3.01
N TYR A 78 2.14 -0.49 -2.86
CA TYR A 78 1.64 -0.90 -1.55
C TYR A 78 1.87 -2.40 -1.29
N GLY A 79 1.69 -2.81 -0.05
CA GLY A 79 1.74 -4.21 0.35
C GLY A 79 0.67 -4.57 1.37
N VAL A 80 0.40 -5.87 1.48
CA VAL A 80 -0.56 -6.43 2.44
C VAL A 80 0.18 -7.39 3.35
N ASN A 81 0.02 -7.22 4.65
CA ASN A 81 0.54 -8.16 5.64
C ASN A 81 -0.51 -9.25 5.91
N LEU A 82 -0.15 -10.50 5.62
CA LEU A 82 -0.98 -11.68 5.83
C LEU A 82 -0.65 -12.31 7.19
N ILE A 83 -1.64 -12.38 8.07
CA ILE A 83 -1.51 -13.02 9.38
C ILE A 83 -1.86 -14.49 9.18
N LEU A 84 -0.87 -15.37 9.30
CA LEU A 84 -1.01 -16.81 9.06
C LEU A 84 -1.26 -17.61 10.34
N HIS A 85 -1.20 -16.98 11.51
CA HIS A 85 -1.34 -17.68 12.78
C HIS A 85 -2.83 -18.07 12.99
N PRO A 86 -3.14 -19.36 13.21
CA PRO A 86 -4.52 -19.89 13.18
C PRO A 86 -5.50 -19.26 14.17
N SER A 87 -5.01 -18.64 15.24
CA SER A 87 -5.83 -18.04 16.29
C SER A 87 -6.25 -16.58 16.04
N ASN A 88 -6.02 -16.04 14.83
CA ASN A 88 -6.30 -14.63 14.50
C ASN A 88 -7.55 -14.44 13.65
#